data_AF-A0A8J2UJ30-F1
#
_entry.id   AF-A0A8J2UJ30-F1
#
_cell.length_a   1.000
_cell.length_b   1.000
_cell.length_c   1.000
_cell.angle_alpha   90.00
_cell.angle_beta   90.00
_cell.angle_gamma   90.00
#
_symmetry.space_group_name_H-M   'P 1'
#
loop_
_entity.id
_entity.type
_entity.pdbx_description
1 polymer ?
#
loop_
_entity_poly.entity_id
_entity_poly.type
_entity_poly.pdbx_seq_one_letter_code
_entity_poly.pdbx_strand_id
1 'polypeptide(L)' 'MHSYPIYFRCYATEKIIRPTSMVTRNLLTEGWLRNTGRSDNNPHGFLIERWEIIDNHDLKVETR' A
#
# COMPACT_ATOMS: atom_id res chain seq x y z
N MET A 1 -17.27 8.06 19.59
CA MET A 1 -15.84 8.42 19.68
C MET A 1 -15.18 7.98 18.39
N HIS A 2 -14.49 8.88 17.68
CA HIS A 2 -13.71 8.49 16.51
C HIS A 2 -12.44 7.80 17.01
N SER A 3 -12.20 6.55 16.59
CA SER A 3 -10.95 5.85 16.90
C SER A 3 -9.84 6.54 16.13
N TYR A 4 -9.03 7.31 16.84
CA TYR A 4 -7.83 7.97 16.31
C TYR A 4 -6.60 7.35 16.96
N PRO A 5 -5.55 7.00 16.19
CA PRO A 5 -5.43 7.13 14.73
C PRO A 5 -6.39 6.20 13.95
N ILE A 6 -6.62 6.50 12.66
CA ILE A 6 -7.60 5.79 11.81
C ILE A 6 -6.92 4.57 11.20
N TYR A 7 -7.41 3.36 11.48
CA TYR A 7 -6.91 2.14 10.84
C TYR A 7 -7.33 2.06 9.36
N PHE A 8 -6.44 1.58 8.50
CA PHE A 8 -6.77 1.22 7.12
C PHE A 8 -6.19 -0.13 6.73
N ARG A 9 -6.84 -0.77 5.76
CA ARG A 9 -6.33 -1.94 5.03
C ARG A 9 -6.50 -1.70 3.53
N CYS A 10 -5.43 -1.90 2.77
CA CYS A 10 -5.36 -1.71 1.33
C CYS A 10 -5.17 -3.06 0.64
N TYR A 11 -6.13 -3.40 -0.22
CA TYR A 11 -6.08 -4.58 -1.08
C TYR A 11 -5.68 -4.13 -2.48
N ALA A 12 -4.58 -4.66 -3.00
CA ALA A 12 -4.03 -4.28 -4.29
C ALA A 12 -3.49 -5.49 -5.07
N THR A 13 -3.34 -5.32 -6.38
CA THR A 13 -2.61 -6.24 -7.25
C THR A 13 -1.39 -5.50 -7.79
N GLU A 14 -0.20 -6.06 -7.56
CA GLU A 14 1.06 -5.51 -8.06
C GLU A 14 1.47 -6.22 -9.35
N LYS A 15 1.94 -5.47 -10.35
CA LYS A 15 2.50 -6.02 -11.59
C LYS A 15 3.94 -5.55 -11.76
N ILE A 16 4.88 -6.49 -11.67
CA ILE A 16 6.31 -6.25 -11.88
C ILE A 16 6.66 -6.66 -13.32
N ILE A 17 6.94 -5.67 -14.17
CA ILE A 17 7.29 -5.89 -15.58
C ILE A 17 8.81 -5.80 -15.73
N ARG A 18 9.43 -6.87 -16.23
CA ARG A 18 10.85 -6.94 -16.60
C ARG A 18 10.97 -7.28 -18.10
N PRO A 19 12.14 -7.08 -18.72
CA PRO A 19 12.32 -7.37 -20.14
C PRO A 19 11.96 -8.82 -20.53
N THR A 20 12.27 -9.79 -19.67
CA THR A 20 12.11 -11.24 -19.91
C THR A 20 10.97 -11.87 -19.12
N SER A 21 10.34 -11.15 -18.19
CA SER A 21 9.28 -11.72 -17.35
C SER A 21 8.26 -10.69 -16.87
N MET A 22 7.06 -11.17 -16.59
CA MET A 22 6.02 -10.43 -15.89
C MET A 22 5.58 -11.22 -14.66
N VAL A 23 5.63 -10.58 -13.50
CA VAL A 23 5.15 -11.17 -12.24
C VAL A 23 3.96 -10.37 -11.75
N THR A 24 2.85 -11.05 -11.47
CA THR A 24 1.68 -10.47 -10.81
C THR A 24 1.65 -10.97 -9.37
N ARG A 25 1.52 -10.06 -8.40
CA ARG A 25 1.52 -10.37 -6.97
C ARG A 25 0.23 -9.89 -6.33
N ASN A 26 -0.26 -10.61 -5.32
CA ASN A 26 -1.26 -10.08 -4.41
C ASN A 26 -0.54 -9.15 -3.43
N LEU A 27 -1.05 -7.95 -3.21
CA LEU A 27 -0.45 -7.01 -2.25
C LEU A 27 -1.51 -6.58 -1.24
N LEU A 28 -1.42 -7.12 -0.02
CA LEU A 28 -2.22 -6.69 1.12
C LEU A 28 -1.33 -5.89 2.06
N THR A 29 -1.74 -4.65 2.34
CA THR A 29 -1.05 -3.81 3.31
C THR A 29 -2.03 -3.22 4.30
N GLU A 30 -1.55 -2.87 5.48
CA GLU A 30 -2.34 -2.17 6.48
C GLU A 30 -1.51 -1.13 7.20
N GLY A 31 -2.19 -0.27 7.96
CA GLY A 31 -1.54 0.76 8.74
C GLY A 31 -2.54 1.71 9.36
N TRP A 32 -2.03 2.87 9.76
CA TRP A 32 -2.81 3.87 10.47
C TRP A 32 -2.62 5.24 9.82
N LEU A 33 -3.68 6.02 9.71
CA LEU A 33 -3.64 7.41 9.28
C LEU A 33 -3.70 8.32 10.51
N ARG A 34 -2.68 9.18 10.62
CA ARG A 34 -2.60 10.25 11.60
C ARG A 34 -2.81 11.59 10.88
N ASN A 35 -3.60 12.49 11.46
CA ASN A 35 -3.73 13.84 10.94
C ASN A 35 -2.44 14.63 11.17
N THR A 36 -2.02 15.36 10.15
CA THR A 36 -0.92 16.34 10.18
C THR A 36 -1.40 17.66 9.61
N GLY A 37 -0.60 18.72 9.81
CA GLY A 37 -0.84 19.97 9.08
C GLY A 37 -0.82 19.73 7.57
N ARG A 38 -1.71 20.42 6.85
CA ARG A 38 -1.67 20.46 5.39
C ARG A 38 -0.48 21.30 4.94
N SER A 39 0.17 20.89 3.86
CA SER A 39 1.24 21.63 3.21
C SER A 39 1.15 21.47 1.71
N ASP A 40 1.92 22.25 0.96
CA ASP A 40 1.98 22.14 -0.51
C ASP A 40 2.33 20.71 -0.97
N ASN A 41 3.19 20.02 -0.19
CA ASN A 41 3.61 18.64 -0.46
C ASN A 41 2.72 17.57 0.19
N ASN A 42 1.76 17.96 1.05
CA ASN A 42 0.78 17.06 1.65
C ASN A 42 -0.57 17.81 1.84
N PRO A 43 -1.30 18.07 0.74
CA PRO A 43 -2.53 18.85 0.80
C PRO A 43 -3.65 18.15 1.58
N HIS A 44 -3.59 16.81 1.69
CA HIS A 44 -4.55 16.03 2.44
C HIS A 44 -4.28 16.05 3.96
N GLY A 45 -3.04 16.30 4.37
CA GLY A 45 -2.67 16.41 5.79
C GLY A 45 -2.79 15.08 6.54
N PHE A 46 -2.45 13.97 5.88
CA PHE A 46 -2.38 12.67 6.54
C PHE A 46 -0.94 12.14 6.51
N LEU A 47 -0.56 11.47 7.58
CA LEU A 47 0.64 10.65 7.67
C LEU A 47 0.23 9.20 7.84
N ILE A 48 0.77 8.32 7.00
CA ILE A 48 0.69 6.88 7.19
C ILE A 48 1.72 6.49 8.25
N GLU A 49 1.26 5.81 9.30
CA GLU A 49 2.09 5.27 10.38
C GLU A 49 1.90 3.75 10.47
N ARG A 50 2.95 3.06 10.92
CA ARG A 50 2.96 1.60 11.11
C ARG A 50 2.45 0.85 9.88
N TRP A 51 2.95 1.25 8.70
CA TRP A 51 2.62 0.57 7.45
C TRP A 51 3.27 -0.80 7.42
N GLU A 52 2.46 -1.83 7.22
CA GLU A 52 2.89 -3.22 7.21
C GLU A 52 2.39 -3.93 5.95
N ILE A 53 3.23 -4.79 5.39
CA ILE A 53 2.88 -5.69 4.29
C ILE A 53 2.42 -7.02 4.91
N ILE A 54 1.13 -7.30 4.80
CA ILE A 54 0.51 -8.51 5.33
C ILE A 54 0.61 -9.66 4.34
N ASP A 55 0.50 -9.36 3.05
CA ASP A 55 0.64 -10.35 1.99
C ASP A 55 1.31 -9.73 0.77
N ASN A 56 2.27 -10.47 0.23
CA ASN A 56 2.99 -10.11 -1.00
C ASN A 56 3.46 -11.35 -1.73
N HIS A 57 2.56 -12.29 -2.04
CA HIS A 57 2.89 -13.51 -2.77
C HIS A 57 2.65 -13.38 -4.27
N ASP A 58 3.40 -14.16 -5.05
CA ASP A 58 3.23 -14.23 -6.50
C ASP A 58 1.94 -14.99 -6.85
N LEU A 59 1.08 -14.35 -7.64
CA LEU A 59 -0.12 -14.95 -8.22
C LEU A 59 0.17 -15.59 -9.58
N LYS A 60 1.03 -14.97 -10.38
CA LYS A 60 1.36 -15.44 -11.73
C LYS A 60 2.74 -14.98 -12.16
N VAL A 61 3.48 -15.88 -12.80
CA VAL A 61 4.76 -15.59 -13.46
C VAL A 61 4.64 -15.97 -14.93
N GLU A 62 4.92 -15.02 -15.81
CA GLU A 62 4.97 -15.22 -17.26
C GLU A 62 6.39 -14.91 -17.74
N THR A 63 7.03 -15.85 -18.43
CA THR A 63 8.30 -15.63 -19.11
C THR A 63 8.03 -15.33 -20.58
N ARG A 64 8.74 -14.34 -21.14
CA ARG A 64 8.67 -13.99 -22.56
C ARG A 64 9.62 -14.84 -23.39
#